data_AF-A0A2G8HWD5-F1
#
_entry.id   AF-A0A2G8HWD5-F1
#
_cell.length_a   1.000
_cell.length_b   1.000
_cell.length_c   1.000
_cell.angle_alpha   90.00
_cell.angle_beta   90.00
_cell.angle_gamma   90.00
#
_symmetry.space_group_name_H-M   'P 1'
#
loop_
_entity.id
_entity.type
_entity.pdbx_description
1 polymer ?
#
loop_
_entity_poly.entity_id
_entity_poly.type
_entity_poly.pdbx_seq_one_letter_code
_entity_poly.pdbx_strand_id
1 'polypeptide(L)'
;MVKEWIIFLIFLLSLQAKALVPLESILLGDFEDKYSKESADPFDYLFLKKVELPGKISEKRDLTIYRGYYEEGINLQKSCRADYQLSYPTSWQEDQVKRSIFATLQYIGLDISIRAIPKYAKYFEFSRDEYSNLVENIVGNYCSKNLSIISIKQLKRNFLSKFDNENTFELPDVSKNSLFPEKLTTIATQDDVREREFVKTIDLFKSFCSWGGDVDNLRLLVPFLKNPVIYASLIRQLTNEKLEWNRNSRDVFKIRNQKTVQVLCEGLICRKSNSIEFNKKFPTSVGHKSFDDDLSRLYCKEARDYQYLIKGQAPKISSMIKKMTFDEENLLISQFIALQTGVPAFFVRANNFSSAKEFLRASVDKTWDDWAMNQVDKFKGEVYFEEPLTMELVDRSLYYKNYLPEFKVLFDVNLGELDRTNQIVGKITTHFNLNFSRKFLRWARLEYINLDPRDEKRKEELFYKMKIRIAPIVKDIRTKFPTPPWDGDLDVIIRNEILEQISKFRGGFFDEDEAGMMKIPVIISFAPYALKYLRYEYNVEQNQKKSKRDEKLFKLNSMENKP
;
A
#
# COMPACT_ATOMS: atom_id res chain seq x y z
N MET A 1 8.09 57.49 8.47
CA MET A 1 8.22 56.63 9.66
C MET A 1 6.95 55.91 10.09
N VAL A 2 5.86 56.58 10.50
CA VAL A 2 4.64 55.86 10.98
C VAL A 2 3.97 55.00 9.90
N LYS A 3 3.93 55.47 8.64
CA LYS A 3 3.41 54.70 7.50
C LYS A 3 4.25 53.45 7.17
N GLU A 4 5.57 53.54 7.29
CA GLU A 4 6.48 52.41 7.02
C GLU A 4 6.38 51.35 8.12
N TRP A 5 6.17 51.77 9.38
CA TRP A 5 5.92 50.87 10.50
C TRP A 5 4.58 50.15 10.39
N ILE A 6 3.52 50.82 9.92
CA ILE A 6 2.21 50.17 9.73
C ILE A 6 2.28 49.12 8.61
N ILE A 7 3.00 49.38 7.52
CA ILE A 7 3.19 48.41 6.44
C ILE A 7 4.00 47.19 6.93
N PHE A 8 5.03 47.41 7.75
CA PHE A 8 5.82 46.34 8.35
C PHE A 8 5.01 45.50 9.36
N LEU A 9 4.15 46.13 10.16
CA LEU A 9 3.28 45.44 11.12
C LEU A 9 2.18 44.63 10.43
N ILE A 10 1.63 45.12 9.32
CA ILE A 10 0.65 44.37 8.50
C ILE A 10 1.33 43.15 7.85
N PHE A 11 2.59 43.26 7.43
CA PHE A 11 3.37 42.13 6.90
C PHE A 11 3.66 41.07 7.97
N LEU A 12 3.95 41.48 9.21
CA LEU A 12 4.18 40.57 10.35
C LEU A 12 2.89 39.84 10.79
N LEU A 13 1.73 40.48 10.66
CA LEU A 13 0.42 39.89 11.03
C LEU A 13 -0.17 38.97 9.95
N SER A 14 0.30 39.05 8.70
CA SER A 14 -0.13 38.16 7.60
C SER A 14 0.66 36.85 7.49
N LEU A 15 1.76 36.71 8.23
CA LEU A 15 2.46 35.45 8.36
C LEU A 15 1.73 34.63 9.44
N GLN A 16 0.78 33.81 9.02
CA GLN A 16 0.50 32.59 9.78
C GLN A 16 1.81 31.81 9.82
N ALA A 17 2.60 32.02 10.86
CA ALA A 17 3.68 31.13 11.23
C ALA A 17 2.99 29.79 11.51
N LYS A 18 2.98 28.92 10.50
CA LYS A 18 2.66 27.51 10.68
C LYS A 18 3.66 27.02 11.72
N ALA A 19 3.17 26.76 12.93
CA ALA A 19 4.02 26.21 13.96
C ALA A 19 4.53 24.88 13.41
N LEU A 20 5.82 24.60 13.59
CA LEU A 20 6.37 23.29 13.26
C LEU A 20 5.60 22.27 14.11
N VAL A 21 4.65 21.56 13.50
CA VAL A 21 3.99 20.41 14.11
C VAL A 21 5.12 19.43 14.49
N PRO A 22 5.12 18.88 15.71
CA PRO A 22 6.11 17.89 16.10
C PRO A 22 6.13 16.79 15.03
N LEU A 23 7.31 16.49 14.51
CA LEU A 23 7.49 15.48 13.47
C LEU A 23 6.78 14.17 13.82
N GLU A 24 6.80 13.79 15.09
CA GLU A 24 6.09 12.65 15.65
C GLU A 24 4.55 12.71 15.46
N SER A 25 3.94 13.89 15.66
CA SER A 25 2.51 14.11 15.44
C SER A 25 2.13 14.04 13.96
N ILE A 26 3.02 14.48 13.07
CA ILE A 26 2.86 14.37 11.62
C ILE A 26 2.95 12.89 11.19
N LEU A 27 3.99 12.18 11.64
CA LEU A 27 4.26 10.79 11.24
C LEU A 27 3.28 9.76 11.82
N LEU A 28 2.74 10.00 13.02
CA LEU A 28 1.83 9.09 13.71
C LEU A 28 0.35 9.47 13.58
N GLY A 29 0.04 10.63 12.98
CA GLY A 29 -1.32 11.18 12.92
C GLY A 29 -1.88 11.57 14.31
N ASP A 30 -1.02 11.70 15.32
CA ASP A 30 -1.38 12.09 16.69
C ASP A 30 -1.44 13.63 16.77
N PHE A 31 -2.47 14.18 16.12
CA PHE A 31 -2.80 15.59 16.22
C PHE A 31 -3.62 15.79 17.49
N GLU A 32 -2.98 16.14 18.61
CA GLU A 32 -3.69 16.82 19.71
C GLU A 32 -4.55 17.94 19.12
N ASP A 33 -5.71 18.27 19.72
CA ASP A 33 -6.71 19.21 19.17
C ASP A 33 -6.12 20.52 18.60
N LYS A 34 -4.97 20.95 19.14
CA LYS A 34 -4.15 22.09 18.72
C LYS A 34 -3.63 22.01 17.27
N TYR A 35 -3.36 20.82 16.73
CA TYR A 35 -2.71 20.61 15.43
C TYR A 35 -3.65 20.08 14.33
N SER A 36 -4.89 19.73 14.70
CA SER A 36 -5.93 19.18 13.81
C SER A 36 -6.33 20.05 12.61
N LYS A 37 -5.97 21.35 12.63
CA LYS A 37 -6.34 22.34 11.60
C LYS A 37 -5.25 22.58 10.55
N GLU A 38 -4.06 22.00 10.72
CA GLU A 38 -2.94 22.22 9.80
C GLU A 38 -2.92 21.12 8.73
N SER A 39 -3.53 21.39 7.58
CA SER A 39 -3.86 20.39 6.53
C SER A 39 -2.72 20.02 5.57
N ALA A 40 -1.46 20.21 5.94
CA ALA A 40 -0.34 19.95 5.04
C ALA A 40 0.77 19.22 5.79
N ASP A 41 0.74 17.90 5.70
CA ASP A 41 1.89 17.05 6.05
C ASP A 41 2.99 17.27 4.98
N PRO A 42 4.10 17.96 5.32
CA PRO A 42 5.19 18.15 4.37
C PRO A 42 5.96 16.86 4.10
N PHE A 43 5.74 15.80 4.86
CA PHE A 43 6.43 14.51 4.85
C PHE A 43 5.57 13.35 4.31
N ASP A 44 4.36 13.61 3.82
CA ASP A 44 3.47 12.59 3.21
C ASP A 44 4.21 11.77 2.12
N TYR A 45 5.18 12.39 1.43
CA TYR A 45 6.00 11.74 0.41
C TYR A 45 6.97 10.67 0.95
N LEU A 46 7.34 10.71 2.23
CA LEU A 46 8.24 9.73 2.85
C LEU A 46 7.64 8.33 2.85
N PHE A 47 6.33 8.24 3.09
CA PHE A 47 5.58 6.99 3.10
C PHE A 47 5.10 6.57 1.70
N LEU A 48 5.06 7.49 0.74
CA LEU A 48 4.69 7.24 -0.65
C LEU A 48 5.85 6.73 -1.51
N LYS A 49 7.10 6.88 -1.03
CA LYS A 49 8.28 6.47 -1.79
C LYS A 49 8.30 4.95 -1.92
N LYS A 50 8.16 4.44 -3.15
CA LYS A 50 8.41 3.03 -3.51
C LYS A 50 9.91 2.71 -3.41
N VAL A 51 10.54 2.98 -2.26
CA VAL A 51 11.89 2.49 -1.98
C VAL A 51 11.86 0.98 -2.16
N GLU A 52 12.86 0.46 -2.87
CA GLU A 52 13.01 -0.98 -2.94
C GLU A 52 13.31 -1.47 -1.53
N LEU A 53 12.33 -2.10 -0.88
CA LEU A 53 12.49 -2.62 0.48
C LEU A 53 13.77 -3.48 0.50
N PRO A 54 14.78 -3.17 1.33
CA PRO A 54 15.95 -4.03 1.46
C PRO A 54 15.49 -5.38 2.05
N GLY A 55 15.94 -6.50 1.50
CA GLY A 55 15.56 -7.83 2.02
C GLY A 55 15.47 -8.92 0.97
N LYS A 56 15.28 -10.16 1.42
CA LYS A 56 15.22 -11.33 0.52
C LYS A 56 13.97 -11.29 -0.34
N ILE A 57 14.08 -11.76 -1.58
CA ILE A 57 12.95 -11.83 -2.53
C ILE A 57 11.78 -12.65 -1.96
N SER A 58 12.07 -13.71 -1.19
CA SER A 58 11.04 -14.52 -0.51
C SER A 58 10.26 -13.71 0.52
N GLU A 59 10.96 -12.94 1.37
CA GLU A 59 10.33 -12.11 2.40
C GLU A 59 9.45 -11.02 1.77
N LYS A 60 9.92 -10.39 0.69
CA LYS A 60 9.13 -9.40 -0.06
C LYS A 60 7.87 -10.03 -0.66
N ARG A 61 7.99 -11.25 -1.20
CA ARG A 61 6.85 -12.00 -1.72
C ARG A 61 5.83 -12.28 -0.63
N ASP A 62 6.27 -12.79 0.52
CA ASP A 62 5.39 -13.18 1.62
C ASP A 62 4.65 -11.97 2.20
N LEU A 63 5.35 -10.85 2.40
CA LEU A 63 4.74 -9.58 2.85
C LEU A 63 3.75 -9.00 1.83
N THR A 64 4.08 -9.09 0.54
CA THR A 64 3.20 -8.61 -0.54
C THR A 64 1.95 -9.48 -0.65
N ILE A 65 2.09 -10.80 -0.51
CA ILE A 65 0.94 -11.72 -0.44
C ILE A 65 0.08 -11.41 0.79
N TYR A 66 0.69 -11.20 1.96
CA TYR A 66 -0.02 -10.79 3.18
C TYR A 66 -0.83 -9.51 2.97
N ARG A 67 -0.22 -8.48 2.37
CA ARG A 67 -0.93 -7.25 1.97
C ARG A 67 -2.10 -7.54 1.01
N GLY A 68 -1.89 -8.42 0.04
CA GLY A 68 -2.93 -8.86 -0.89
C GLY A 68 -4.17 -9.47 -0.24
N TYR A 69 -4.02 -10.18 0.89
CA TYR A 69 -5.18 -10.68 1.66
C TYR A 69 -6.08 -9.52 2.12
N TYR A 70 -5.49 -8.45 2.68
CA TYR A 70 -6.24 -7.29 3.15
C TYR A 70 -6.82 -6.47 1.98
N GLU A 71 -6.07 -6.32 0.89
CA GLU A 71 -6.56 -5.63 -0.31
C GLU A 71 -7.78 -6.33 -0.90
N GLU A 72 -7.80 -7.67 -0.98
CA GLU A 72 -8.98 -8.42 -1.40
C GLU A 72 -10.19 -8.18 -0.48
N GLY A 73 -9.98 -8.16 0.84
CA GLY A 73 -11.05 -7.85 1.80
C GLY A 73 -11.60 -6.44 1.62
N ILE A 74 -10.73 -5.44 1.46
CA ILE A 74 -11.14 -4.05 1.20
C ILE A 74 -11.92 -3.96 -0.12
N ASN A 75 -11.49 -4.66 -1.16
CA ASN A 75 -12.17 -4.69 -2.45
C ASN A 75 -13.55 -5.34 -2.35
N LEU A 76 -13.68 -6.45 -1.61
CA LEU A 76 -14.98 -7.08 -1.32
C LEU A 76 -15.91 -6.16 -0.53
N GLN A 77 -15.40 -5.44 0.46
CA GLN A 77 -16.22 -4.47 1.20
C GLN A 77 -16.68 -3.30 0.32
N LYS A 78 -15.79 -2.81 -0.57
CA LYS A 78 -16.10 -1.73 -1.51
C LYS A 78 -17.11 -2.15 -2.58
N SER A 79 -17.08 -3.41 -3.01
CA SER A 79 -18.04 -3.89 -4.01
C SER A 79 -19.48 -3.83 -3.47
N CYS A 80 -19.70 -4.08 -2.17
CA CYS A 80 -21.01 -4.02 -1.51
C CYS A 80 -21.74 -2.68 -1.50
N ARG A 81 -21.22 -1.64 -2.16
CA ARG A 81 -21.87 -0.32 -2.31
C ARG A 81 -22.93 -0.29 -3.41
N ALA A 82 -23.01 -1.30 -4.28
CA ALA A 82 -24.06 -1.43 -5.27
C ALA A 82 -25.23 -2.27 -4.74
N ASP A 83 -26.46 -1.95 -5.13
CA ASP A 83 -27.64 -2.76 -4.84
C ASP A 83 -27.56 -4.08 -5.64
N TYR A 84 -27.27 -5.18 -4.94
CA TYR A 84 -27.21 -6.50 -5.55
C TYR A 84 -28.46 -7.30 -5.28
N GLN A 85 -29.10 -7.76 -6.35
CA GLN A 85 -30.07 -8.84 -6.27
C GLN A 85 -29.33 -10.17 -6.48
N LEU A 86 -29.41 -11.05 -5.48
CA LEU A 86 -28.95 -12.43 -5.55
C LEU A 86 -30.12 -13.35 -5.22
N SER A 87 -30.45 -14.22 -6.17
CA SER A 87 -31.46 -15.26 -6.01
C SER A 87 -30.92 -16.57 -6.53
N TYR A 88 -31.19 -17.65 -5.81
CA TYR A 88 -30.98 -19.01 -6.29
C TYR A 88 -32.28 -19.59 -6.84
N PRO A 89 -32.23 -20.61 -7.71
CA PRO A 89 -33.44 -21.23 -8.24
C PRO A 89 -34.36 -21.81 -7.15
N THR A 90 -33.79 -22.24 -6.02
CA THR A 90 -34.54 -22.74 -4.86
C THR A 90 -33.87 -22.33 -3.55
N SER A 91 -34.65 -22.20 -2.47
CA SER A 91 -34.12 -21.97 -1.12
C SER A 91 -33.16 -23.06 -0.67
N TRP A 92 -33.40 -24.32 -1.07
CA TRP A 92 -32.54 -25.44 -0.73
C TRP A 92 -31.13 -25.32 -1.35
N GLN A 93 -31.04 -24.83 -2.59
CA GLN A 93 -29.76 -24.56 -3.24
C GLN A 93 -29.02 -23.39 -2.58
N GLU A 94 -29.74 -22.35 -2.17
CA GLU A 94 -29.18 -21.25 -1.39
C GLU A 94 -28.57 -21.75 -0.07
N ASP A 95 -29.31 -22.57 0.68
CA ASP A 95 -28.83 -23.19 1.91
C ASP A 95 -27.62 -24.11 1.67
N GLN A 96 -27.62 -24.84 0.55
CA GLN A 96 -26.51 -25.70 0.17
C GLN A 96 -25.24 -24.90 -0.11
N VAL A 97 -25.35 -23.75 -0.78
CA VAL A 97 -24.24 -22.82 -1.01
C VAL A 97 -23.72 -22.27 0.31
N LYS A 98 -24.61 -21.72 1.14
CA LYS A 98 -24.26 -21.19 2.48
C LYS A 98 -23.54 -22.24 3.31
N ARG A 99 -24.12 -23.44 3.42
CA ARG A 99 -23.53 -24.55 4.18
C ARG A 99 -22.16 -24.97 3.65
N SER A 100 -21.96 -24.99 2.34
CA SER A 100 -20.67 -25.31 1.71
C SER A 100 -19.59 -24.27 2.03
N ILE A 101 -19.94 -22.98 2.05
CA ILE A 101 -19.04 -21.89 2.44
C ILE A 101 -18.66 -22.02 3.92
N PHE A 102 -19.64 -22.19 4.80
CA PHE A 102 -19.43 -22.30 6.24
C PHE A 102 -18.62 -23.55 6.60
N ALA A 103 -18.87 -24.67 5.91
CA ALA A 103 -18.11 -25.89 6.07
C ALA A 103 -16.68 -25.77 5.53
N THR A 104 -16.46 -25.01 4.45
CA THR A 104 -15.10 -24.68 3.97
C THR A 104 -14.34 -23.89 5.01
N LEU A 105 -14.94 -22.84 5.59
CA LEU A 105 -14.36 -22.08 6.69
C LEU A 105 -14.06 -22.96 7.91
N GLN A 106 -15.03 -23.78 8.33
CA GLN A 106 -14.87 -24.71 9.45
C GLN A 106 -13.71 -25.68 9.19
N TYR A 107 -13.60 -26.26 7.99
CA TYR A 107 -12.50 -27.16 7.66
C TYR A 107 -11.15 -26.48 7.77
N ILE A 108 -11.00 -25.29 7.17
CA ILE A 108 -9.73 -24.53 7.20
C ILE A 108 -9.36 -24.18 8.64
N GLY A 109 -10.31 -23.68 9.42
CA GLY A 109 -10.14 -23.33 10.82
C GLY A 109 -9.76 -24.51 11.73
N LEU A 110 -10.40 -25.67 11.54
CA LEU A 110 -10.05 -26.89 12.27
C LEU A 110 -8.68 -27.42 11.85
N ASP A 111 -8.40 -27.51 10.55
CA ASP A 111 -7.15 -28.05 10.01
C ASP A 111 -5.94 -27.21 10.43
N ILE A 112 -6.06 -25.89 10.46
CA ILE A 112 -4.98 -25.01 10.90
C ILE A 112 -4.76 -25.10 12.41
N SER A 113 -5.84 -25.13 13.21
CA SER A 113 -5.75 -25.20 14.66
C SER A 113 -5.19 -26.55 15.13
N ILE A 114 -5.59 -27.66 14.50
CA ILE A 114 -5.07 -29.02 14.79
C ILE A 114 -3.57 -29.12 14.52
N ARG A 115 -3.04 -28.33 13.58
CA ARG A 115 -1.61 -28.26 13.30
C ARG A 115 -0.87 -27.30 14.25
N ALA A 116 -1.49 -26.19 14.64
CA ALA A 116 -0.87 -25.17 15.48
C ALA A 116 -0.84 -25.52 16.99
N ILE A 117 -1.96 -25.99 17.56
CA ILE A 117 -2.09 -26.33 18.99
C ILE A 117 -0.97 -27.28 19.48
N PRO A 118 -0.67 -28.42 18.81
CA PRO A 118 0.42 -29.28 19.24
C PRO A 118 1.81 -28.61 19.19
N LYS A 119 2.02 -27.62 18.32
CA LYS A 119 3.28 -26.86 18.28
C LYS A 119 3.44 -25.96 19.50
N TYR A 120 2.37 -25.27 19.90
CA TYR A 120 2.35 -24.50 21.14
C TYR A 120 2.49 -25.40 22.38
N ALA A 121 1.77 -26.53 22.41
CA ALA A 121 1.88 -27.48 23.52
C ALA A 121 3.30 -28.02 23.68
N LYS A 122 3.98 -28.35 22.57
CA LYS A 122 5.40 -28.76 22.59
C LYS A 122 6.34 -27.64 23.05
N TYR A 123 6.04 -26.38 22.71
CA TYR A 123 6.83 -25.24 23.20
C TYR A 123 6.77 -25.14 24.73
N PHE A 124 5.61 -25.37 25.32
CA PHE A 124 5.41 -25.41 26.78
C PHE A 124 5.71 -26.77 27.40
N GLU A 125 6.40 -27.67 26.68
CA GLU A 125 6.85 -28.97 27.18
C GLU A 125 5.73 -29.87 27.74
N PHE A 126 4.51 -29.76 27.20
CA PHE A 126 3.39 -30.61 27.63
C PHE A 126 3.76 -32.08 27.49
N SER A 127 3.49 -32.86 28.54
CA SER A 127 3.54 -34.31 28.46
C SER A 127 2.43 -34.85 27.55
N ARG A 128 2.58 -36.12 27.14
CA ARG A 128 1.61 -36.77 26.27
C ARG A 128 0.22 -36.84 26.88
N ASP A 129 0.16 -37.06 28.19
CA ASP A 129 -1.07 -37.20 28.96
C ASP A 129 -1.75 -35.85 29.18
N GLU A 130 -0.99 -34.81 29.52
CA GLU A 130 -1.51 -33.43 29.61
C GLU A 130 -2.12 -32.97 28.29
N TYR A 131 -1.42 -33.23 27.18
CA TYR A 131 -1.93 -32.91 25.86
C TYR A 131 -3.17 -33.74 25.50
N SER A 132 -3.19 -35.04 25.83
CA SER A 132 -4.38 -35.89 25.62
C SER A 132 -5.60 -35.35 26.39
N ASN A 133 -5.40 -34.94 27.65
CA ASN A 133 -6.44 -34.34 28.47
C ASN A 133 -6.93 -33.01 27.89
N LEU A 134 -6.03 -32.17 27.38
CA LEU A 134 -6.40 -30.94 26.66
C LEU A 134 -7.29 -31.27 25.45
N VAL A 135 -6.88 -32.22 24.61
CA VAL A 135 -7.62 -32.63 23.40
C VAL A 135 -9.00 -33.18 23.75
N GLU A 136 -9.08 -34.06 24.75
CA GLU A 136 -10.35 -34.62 25.24
C GLU A 136 -11.30 -33.52 25.72
N ASN A 137 -10.77 -32.55 26.46
CA ASN A 137 -11.56 -31.43 26.98
C ASN A 137 -12.03 -30.49 25.86
N ILE A 138 -11.17 -30.09 24.93
CA ILE A 138 -11.57 -29.15 23.86
C ILE A 138 -12.51 -29.83 22.85
N VAL A 139 -12.24 -31.08 22.46
CA VAL A 139 -13.06 -31.78 21.47
C VAL A 139 -14.38 -32.26 22.10
N GLY A 140 -14.33 -32.84 23.29
CA GLY A 140 -15.51 -33.42 23.95
C GLY A 140 -16.53 -32.37 24.39
N ASN A 141 -16.08 -31.19 24.83
CA ASN A 141 -16.97 -30.19 25.42
C ASN A 141 -17.47 -29.13 24.44
N TYR A 142 -16.73 -28.82 23.37
CA TYR A 142 -17.04 -27.68 22.50
C TYR A 142 -17.46 -28.07 21.09
N CYS A 143 -17.06 -29.25 20.60
CA CYS A 143 -17.44 -29.68 19.26
C CYS A 143 -18.91 -30.06 19.17
N SER A 144 -19.56 -29.62 18.10
CA SER A 144 -20.93 -30.04 17.80
C SER A 144 -20.98 -31.55 17.51
N LYS A 145 -21.99 -32.24 18.06
CA LYS A 145 -22.27 -33.66 17.72
C LYS A 145 -22.65 -33.83 16.24
N ASN A 146 -23.17 -32.78 15.61
CA ASN A 146 -23.62 -32.78 14.22
C ASN A 146 -22.53 -32.30 13.23
N LEU A 147 -21.27 -32.29 13.64
CA LEU A 147 -20.17 -31.87 12.77
C LEU A 147 -19.99 -32.88 11.63
N SER A 148 -20.30 -32.48 10.39
CA SER A 148 -20.39 -33.39 9.26
C SER A 148 -19.09 -33.56 8.48
N ILE A 149 -18.17 -32.61 8.60
CA ILE A 149 -16.97 -32.57 7.75
C ILE A 149 -15.84 -33.50 8.20
N ILE A 150 -15.63 -33.62 9.50
CA ILE A 150 -14.64 -34.49 10.12
C ILE A 150 -15.26 -35.07 11.38
N SER A 151 -15.31 -36.39 11.54
CA SER A 151 -15.89 -36.96 12.75
C SER A 151 -15.10 -36.57 14.01
N ILE A 152 -15.77 -36.46 15.15
CA ILE A 152 -15.14 -36.18 16.46
C ILE A 152 -13.99 -37.16 16.76
N LYS A 153 -14.18 -38.44 16.44
CA LYS A 153 -13.13 -39.47 16.58
C LYS A 153 -11.91 -39.17 15.72
N GLN A 154 -12.13 -38.72 14.48
CA GLN A 154 -11.04 -38.36 13.57
C GLN A 154 -10.33 -37.08 14.01
N LEU A 155 -11.05 -36.08 14.54
CA LEU A 155 -10.44 -34.86 15.11
C LEU A 155 -9.45 -35.21 16.22
N LYS A 156 -9.87 -36.02 17.19
CA LYS A 156 -8.99 -36.50 18.27
C LYS A 156 -7.77 -37.22 17.72
N ARG A 157 -7.98 -38.18 16.81
CA ARG A 157 -6.87 -38.92 16.18
C ARG A 157 -5.88 -37.99 15.48
N ASN A 158 -6.36 -36.96 14.78
CA ASN A 158 -5.51 -36.01 14.10
C ASN A 158 -4.70 -35.16 15.08
N PHE A 159 -5.29 -34.66 16.16
CA PHE A 159 -4.56 -33.93 17.21
C PHE A 159 -3.43 -34.74 17.82
N LEU A 160 -3.76 -35.98 18.21
CA LEU A 160 -2.82 -36.92 18.81
C LEU A 160 -1.69 -37.24 17.83
N SER A 161 -2.03 -37.59 16.59
CA SER A 161 -1.04 -37.88 15.55
C SER A 161 -0.13 -36.70 15.23
N LYS A 162 -0.63 -35.45 15.22
CA LYS A 162 0.18 -34.25 14.99
C LYS A 162 1.05 -33.85 16.18
N PHE A 163 0.74 -34.36 17.36
CA PHE A 163 1.60 -34.22 18.54
C PHE A 163 2.67 -35.31 18.57
N ASP A 164 2.30 -36.56 18.29
CA ASP A 164 3.21 -37.71 18.36
C ASP A 164 4.24 -37.69 17.23
N ASN A 165 3.82 -37.34 16.02
CA ASN A 165 4.68 -37.35 14.85
C ASN A 165 5.32 -35.98 14.59
N GLU A 166 6.30 -35.97 13.67
CA GLU A 166 6.86 -34.73 13.15
C GLU A 166 5.76 -33.91 12.45
N ASN A 167 5.58 -32.69 12.95
CA ASN A 167 4.60 -31.75 12.45
C ASN A 167 5.36 -30.64 11.73
N THR A 168 5.16 -30.50 10.42
CA THR A 168 5.87 -29.53 9.59
C THR A 168 5.25 -28.12 9.64
N PHE A 169 4.19 -27.93 10.44
CA PHE A 169 3.57 -26.61 10.59
C PHE A 169 4.49 -25.63 11.32
N GLU A 170 4.66 -24.45 10.74
CA GLU A 170 5.43 -23.35 11.32
C GLU A 170 4.48 -22.37 12.00
N LEU A 171 4.78 -22.02 13.25
CA LEU A 171 4.03 -20.98 13.96
C LEU A 171 4.37 -19.61 13.37
N PRO A 172 3.42 -18.64 13.34
CA PRO A 172 3.69 -17.31 12.85
C PRO A 172 4.89 -16.69 13.56
N ASP A 173 5.87 -16.23 12.78
CA ASP A 173 7.08 -15.60 13.30
C ASP A 173 7.71 -14.67 12.25
N VAL A 174 8.16 -13.51 12.72
CA VAL A 174 8.86 -12.49 11.91
C VAL A 174 10.26 -12.20 12.44
N SER A 175 10.71 -12.91 13.48
CA SER A 175 12.01 -12.68 14.12
C SER A 175 13.20 -12.76 13.15
N LYS A 176 13.11 -13.63 12.14
CA LYS A 176 14.15 -13.85 11.12
C LYS A 176 13.94 -13.03 9.84
N ASN A 177 12.87 -12.25 9.76
CA ASN A 177 12.48 -11.54 8.54
C ASN A 177 13.06 -10.12 8.56
N SER A 178 13.96 -9.83 7.61
CA SER A 178 14.67 -8.54 7.54
C SER A 178 13.77 -7.33 7.30
N LEU A 179 12.56 -7.56 6.78
CA LEU A 179 11.57 -6.51 6.52
C LEU A 179 10.91 -5.98 7.79
N PHE A 180 10.93 -6.76 8.87
CA PHE A 180 10.33 -6.37 10.14
C PHE A 180 11.40 -5.73 11.06
N PRO A 181 11.06 -4.69 11.84
CA PRO A 181 11.95 -4.18 12.88
C PRO A 181 12.28 -5.22 13.94
N GLU A 182 13.54 -5.32 14.33
CA GLU A 182 13.98 -6.19 15.44
C GLU A 182 13.30 -5.81 16.75
N LYS A 183 12.98 -4.52 16.95
CA LYS A 183 12.22 -4.02 18.10
C LYS A 183 10.88 -4.74 18.30
N LEU A 184 10.27 -5.29 17.23
CA LEU A 184 9.01 -6.03 17.35
C LEU A 184 9.14 -7.33 18.16
N THR A 185 10.34 -7.92 18.26
CA THR A 185 10.55 -9.15 19.04
C THR A 185 10.88 -8.87 20.51
N THR A 186 11.18 -7.61 20.87
CA THR A 186 11.59 -7.23 22.22
C THR A 186 10.51 -6.54 23.04
N ILE A 187 9.40 -6.08 22.41
CA ILE A 187 8.28 -5.41 23.10
C ILE A 187 7.61 -6.31 24.15
N ALA A 188 7.58 -7.61 23.92
CA ALA A 188 7.02 -8.59 24.85
C ALA A 188 7.92 -9.82 24.93
N THR A 189 7.92 -10.50 26.09
CA THR A 189 8.67 -11.74 26.27
C THR A 189 8.07 -12.84 25.39
N GLN A 190 8.94 -13.74 24.93
CA GLN A 190 8.53 -14.80 24.02
C GLN A 190 7.50 -15.75 24.66
N ASP A 191 7.61 -16.03 25.96
CA ASP A 191 6.69 -16.91 26.67
C ASP A 191 5.29 -16.31 26.76
N ASP A 192 5.17 -15.05 27.18
CA ASP A 192 3.91 -14.29 27.20
C ASP A 192 3.24 -14.26 25.83
N VAL A 193 4.02 -14.04 24.76
CA VAL A 193 3.55 -14.04 23.38
C VAL A 193 2.99 -15.41 22.99
N ARG A 194 3.75 -16.48 23.26
CA ARG A 194 3.34 -17.84 22.93
C ARG A 194 2.13 -18.29 23.73
N GLU A 195 2.00 -17.85 24.98
CA GLU A 195 0.86 -18.17 25.83
C GLU A 195 -0.42 -17.55 25.25
N ARG A 196 -0.39 -16.25 24.93
CA ARG A 196 -1.54 -15.56 24.34
C ARG A 196 -1.93 -16.14 23.00
N GLU A 197 -0.95 -16.38 22.12
CA GLU A 197 -1.21 -17.03 20.84
C GLU A 197 -1.84 -18.42 21.04
N PHE A 198 -1.35 -19.21 22.01
CA PHE A 198 -1.85 -20.54 22.30
C PHE A 198 -3.31 -20.51 22.79
N VAL A 199 -3.62 -19.64 23.76
CA VAL A 199 -4.99 -19.45 24.27
C VAL A 199 -5.94 -19.04 23.15
N LYS A 200 -5.56 -18.05 22.32
CA LYS A 200 -6.38 -17.64 21.17
C LYS A 200 -6.54 -18.75 20.14
N THR A 201 -5.50 -19.55 19.88
CA THR A 201 -5.61 -20.70 18.96
C THR A 201 -6.53 -21.79 19.51
N ILE A 202 -6.56 -22.01 20.83
CA ILE A 202 -7.55 -22.91 21.46
C ILE A 202 -8.97 -22.36 21.28
N ASP A 203 -9.18 -21.06 21.48
CA ASP A 203 -10.50 -20.43 21.32
C ASP A 203 -10.96 -20.38 19.86
N LEU A 204 -10.03 -20.24 18.91
CA LEU A 204 -10.29 -20.47 17.48
C LEU A 204 -10.81 -21.88 17.24
N PHE A 205 -10.12 -22.89 17.76
CA PHE A 205 -10.56 -24.28 17.61
C PHE A 205 -11.99 -24.49 18.17
N LYS A 206 -12.26 -24.00 19.38
CA LYS A 206 -13.61 -24.06 19.99
C LYS A 206 -14.64 -23.38 19.10
N SER A 207 -14.31 -22.23 18.53
CA SER A 207 -15.21 -21.46 17.67
C SER A 207 -15.57 -22.23 16.40
N PHE A 208 -14.57 -22.74 15.68
CA PHE A 208 -14.80 -23.54 14.47
C PHE A 208 -15.51 -24.87 14.76
N CYS A 209 -15.16 -25.55 15.87
CA CYS A 209 -15.78 -26.82 16.21
C CYS A 209 -17.23 -26.69 16.70
N SER A 210 -17.62 -25.49 17.15
CA SER A 210 -18.95 -25.26 17.71
C SER A 210 -20.07 -25.42 16.69
N TRP A 211 -19.85 -25.14 15.40
CA TRP A 211 -20.90 -25.15 14.39
C TRP A 211 -21.30 -26.57 13.95
N GLY A 212 -22.61 -26.78 13.76
CA GLY A 212 -23.22 -28.10 13.56
C GLY A 212 -23.94 -28.31 12.22
N GLY A 213 -23.67 -27.48 11.21
CA GLY A 213 -24.28 -27.62 9.87
C GLY A 213 -25.58 -26.85 9.65
N ASP A 214 -26.08 -26.12 10.65
CA ASP A 214 -27.28 -25.29 10.54
C ASP A 214 -26.91 -23.92 9.94
N VAL A 215 -27.57 -23.53 8.84
CA VAL A 215 -27.29 -22.27 8.13
C VAL A 215 -27.87 -21.06 8.84
N ASP A 216 -28.97 -21.24 9.58
CA ASP A 216 -29.59 -20.16 10.34
C ASP A 216 -28.84 -19.93 11.66
N ASN A 217 -28.20 -20.98 12.20
CA ASN A 217 -27.46 -20.93 13.45
C ASN A 217 -25.95 -21.13 13.28
N LEU A 218 -25.25 -20.02 13.07
CA LEU A 218 -23.80 -19.98 12.86
C LEU A 218 -22.97 -20.14 14.15
N ARG A 219 -23.59 -20.08 15.33
CA ARG A 219 -22.90 -20.15 16.64
C ARG A 219 -21.70 -19.19 16.69
N LEU A 220 -20.49 -19.69 16.99
CA LEU A 220 -19.28 -18.87 17.13
C LEU A 220 -18.59 -18.57 15.78
N LEU A 221 -19.16 -18.95 14.63
CA LEU A 221 -18.59 -18.65 13.31
C LEU A 221 -18.90 -17.23 12.80
N VAL A 222 -19.88 -16.56 13.40
CA VAL A 222 -20.35 -15.22 12.97
C VAL A 222 -19.20 -14.22 12.70
N PRO A 223 -18.23 -14.00 13.61
CA PRO A 223 -17.21 -12.96 13.39
C PRO A 223 -16.30 -13.26 12.20
N PHE A 224 -16.02 -14.55 11.94
CA PHE A 224 -15.19 -14.96 10.82
C PHE A 224 -15.90 -14.82 9.47
N LEU A 225 -17.20 -15.14 9.42
CA LEU A 225 -17.99 -15.03 8.19
C LEU A 225 -18.32 -13.58 7.83
N LYS A 226 -18.50 -12.73 8.83
CA LYS A 226 -18.74 -11.30 8.66
C LYS A 226 -17.47 -10.55 8.23
N ASN A 227 -16.28 -11.08 8.53
CA ASN A 227 -15.04 -10.40 8.21
C ASN A 227 -14.73 -10.48 6.69
N PRO A 228 -14.56 -9.34 5.99
CA PRO A 228 -14.36 -9.34 4.55
C PRO A 228 -13.04 -9.98 4.11
N VAL A 229 -11.98 -9.90 4.91
CA VAL A 229 -10.66 -10.49 4.59
C VAL A 229 -10.77 -12.01 4.60
N ILE A 230 -11.41 -12.57 5.63
CA ILE A 230 -11.65 -14.01 5.73
C ILE A 230 -12.59 -14.46 4.62
N TYR A 231 -13.70 -13.75 4.40
CA TYR A 231 -14.66 -14.16 3.37
C TYR A 231 -14.06 -14.10 1.97
N ALA A 232 -13.28 -13.06 1.64
CA ALA A 232 -12.53 -13.00 0.37
C ALA A 232 -11.54 -14.17 0.23
N SER A 233 -10.87 -14.55 1.32
CA SER A 233 -10.03 -15.75 1.33
C SER A 233 -10.82 -17.04 1.04
N LEU A 234 -12.06 -17.15 1.54
CA LEU A 234 -12.95 -18.28 1.25
C LEU A 234 -13.37 -18.31 -0.22
N ILE A 235 -13.74 -17.15 -0.79
CA ILE A 235 -14.04 -17.03 -2.22
C ILE A 235 -12.86 -17.57 -3.03
N ARG A 236 -11.64 -17.10 -2.72
CA ARG A 236 -10.42 -17.53 -3.39
C ARG A 236 -10.15 -19.04 -3.27
N GLN A 237 -10.44 -19.65 -2.12
CA GLN A 237 -10.33 -21.11 -1.95
C GLN A 237 -11.38 -21.85 -2.82
N LEU A 238 -12.61 -21.38 -2.81
CA LEU A 238 -13.73 -21.96 -3.57
C LEU A 238 -13.60 -21.78 -5.08
N THR A 239 -12.90 -20.74 -5.54
CA THR A 239 -12.62 -20.48 -6.97
C THR A 239 -11.36 -21.19 -7.47
N ASN A 240 -10.67 -22.00 -6.66
CA ASN A 240 -9.37 -22.61 -7.00
C ASN A 240 -8.32 -21.57 -7.41
N GLU A 241 -8.19 -20.50 -6.62
CA GLU A 241 -7.24 -19.43 -6.86
C GLU A 241 -6.25 -19.31 -5.70
N LYS A 242 -5.09 -18.73 -5.98
CA LYS A 242 -4.13 -18.29 -4.98
C LYS A 242 -3.58 -16.93 -5.37
N LEU A 243 -3.11 -16.19 -4.38
CA LEU A 243 -2.36 -14.96 -4.61
C LEU A 243 -0.95 -15.29 -5.08
N GLU A 244 -0.48 -14.54 -6.06
CA GLU A 244 0.89 -14.55 -6.54
C GLU A 244 1.37 -13.11 -6.73
N TRP A 245 2.69 -12.92 -6.67
CA TRP A 245 3.31 -11.62 -6.71
C TRP A 245 4.04 -11.40 -8.03
N ASN A 246 3.77 -10.27 -8.69
CA ASN A 246 4.51 -9.86 -9.87
C ASN A 246 5.75 -9.08 -9.45
N ARG A 247 6.94 -9.66 -9.70
CA ARG A 247 8.23 -9.05 -9.34
C ARG A 247 8.42 -7.65 -9.93
N ASN A 248 7.94 -7.42 -11.15
CA ASN A 248 8.19 -6.19 -11.89
C ASN A 248 7.23 -5.08 -11.49
N SER A 249 5.94 -5.38 -11.38
CA SER A 249 4.92 -4.37 -11.05
C SER A 249 4.71 -4.20 -9.54
N ARG A 250 5.20 -5.16 -8.74
CA ARG A 250 4.95 -5.30 -7.29
C ARG A 250 3.47 -5.48 -6.93
N ASP A 251 2.64 -5.80 -7.91
CA ASP A 251 1.22 -6.04 -7.71
C ASP A 251 0.96 -7.51 -7.33
N VAL A 252 -0.11 -7.70 -6.59
CA VAL A 252 -0.68 -9.02 -6.30
C VAL A 252 -1.69 -9.36 -7.39
N PHE A 253 -1.62 -10.58 -7.91
CA PHE A 253 -2.59 -11.10 -8.86
C PHE A 253 -3.03 -12.51 -8.49
N LYS A 254 -4.21 -12.92 -8.95
CA LYS A 254 -4.75 -14.26 -8.71
C LYS A 254 -4.27 -15.21 -9.80
N ILE A 255 -3.83 -16.41 -9.42
CA ILE A 255 -3.56 -17.52 -10.35
C ILE A 255 -4.30 -18.78 -9.93
N ARG A 256 -4.61 -19.65 -10.88
CA ARG A 256 -5.27 -20.92 -10.60
C ARG A 256 -4.39 -21.85 -9.76
N ASN A 257 -4.99 -22.48 -8.77
CA ASN A 257 -4.38 -23.48 -7.91
C ASN A 257 -5.38 -24.60 -7.63
N GLN A 258 -5.10 -25.81 -8.12
CA GLN A 258 -5.97 -26.97 -7.92
C GLN A 258 -5.85 -27.59 -6.52
N LYS A 259 -4.92 -27.10 -5.68
CA LYS A 259 -4.70 -27.60 -4.31
C LYS A 259 -5.46 -26.81 -3.24
N THR A 260 -6.41 -25.96 -3.62
CA THR A 260 -7.23 -25.23 -2.62
C THR A 260 -8.17 -26.17 -1.88
N VAL A 261 -8.73 -25.67 -0.78
CA VAL A 261 -9.76 -26.40 -0.03
C VAL A 261 -11.13 -26.04 -0.60
N GLN A 262 -11.82 -27.05 -1.11
CA GLN A 262 -13.21 -26.94 -1.53
C GLN A 262 -14.04 -27.98 -0.78
N VAL A 263 -15.09 -27.53 -0.12
CA VAL A 263 -16.03 -28.40 0.58
C VAL A 263 -17.38 -28.27 -0.09
N LEU A 264 -17.92 -29.40 -0.53
CA LEU A 264 -19.28 -29.48 -1.04
C LEU A 264 -20.17 -30.12 0.03
N CYS A 265 -21.30 -29.47 0.31
CA CYS A 265 -22.36 -30.04 1.13
C CYS A 265 -23.50 -30.54 0.25
N GLU A 266 -24.01 -31.75 0.54
CA GLU A 266 -25.23 -32.31 -0.04
C GLU A 266 -26.18 -32.58 1.14
N GLY A 267 -27.21 -31.74 1.29
CA GLY A 267 -27.99 -31.71 2.53
C GLY A 267 -27.11 -31.33 3.71
N LEU A 268 -27.19 -32.07 4.82
CA LEU A 268 -26.40 -31.82 6.04
C LEU A 268 -24.98 -32.42 5.99
N ILE A 269 -24.67 -33.22 4.96
CA ILE A 269 -23.39 -33.93 4.84
C ILE A 269 -22.43 -33.07 4.02
N CYS A 270 -21.29 -32.70 4.61
CA CYS A 270 -20.26 -31.90 3.95
C CYS A 270 -18.98 -32.70 3.80
N ARG A 271 -18.37 -32.68 2.60
CA ARG A 271 -17.13 -33.39 2.31
C ARG A 271 -16.19 -32.52 1.49
N LYS A 272 -14.88 -32.67 1.74
CA LYS A 272 -13.87 -32.10 0.85
C LYS A 272 -14.00 -32.77 -0.52
N SER A 273 -14.17 -31.98 -1.57
CA SER A 273 -14.32 -32.45 -2.94
C SER A 273 -13.16 -31.96 -3.80
N ASN A 274 -12.99 -32.57 -4.98
CA ASN A 274 -12.04 -32.07 -5.98
C ASN A 274 -12.71 -30.98 -6.84
N SER A 275 -11.89 -30.22 -7.57
CA SER A 275 -12.35 -29.09 -8.40
C SER A 275 -13.40 -29.48 -9.45
N ILE A 276 -13.25 -30.64 -10.06
CA ILE A 276 -14.17 -31.12 -11.11
C ILE A 276 -15.55 -31.39 -10.51
N GLU A 277 -15.60 -32.13 -9.40
CA GLU A 277 -16.84 -32.46 -8.71
C GLU A 277 -17.50 -31.21 -8.13
N PHE A 278 -16.71 -30.33 -7.51
CA PHE A 278 -17.19 -29.08 -6.95
C PHE A 278 -17.86 -28.22 -8.04
N ASN A 279 -17.17 -27.95 -9.15
CA ASN A 279 -17.71 -27.11 -10.22
C ASN A 279 -18.97 -27.71 -10.88
N LYS A 280 -19.09 -29.04 -10.89
CA LYS A 280 -20.26 -29.73 -11.46
C LYS A 280 -21.49 -29.66 -10.56
N LYS A 281 -21.31 -29.73 -9.23
CA LYS A 281 -22.40 -29.92 -8.27
C LYS A 281 -22.72 -28.67 -7.45
N PHE A 282 -21.80 -27.73 -7.34
CA PHE A 282 -22.01 -26.51 -6.56
C PHE A 282 -23.11 -25.66 -7.20
N PRO A 283 -24.17 -25.29 -6.45
CA PRO A 283 -25.27 -24.53 -7.03
C PRO A 283 -24.84 -23.13 -7.49
N THR A 284 -25.39 -22.69 -8.61
CA THR A 284 -25.16 -21.37 -9.19
C THR A 284 -26.38 -20.46 -9.00
N SER A 285 -26.15 -19.15 -8.92
CA SER A 285 -27.24 -18.18 -8.82
C SER A 285 -27.95 -17.98 -10.17
N VAL A 286 -29.16 -17.41 -10.12
CA VAL A 286 -29.87 -17.00 -11.34
C VAL A 286 -29.12 -15.83 -11.97
N GLY A 287 -28.71 -15.98 -13.24
CA GLY A 287 -27.87 -14.99 -13.93
C GLY A 287 -26.37 -15.12 -13.61
N HIS A 288 -25.94 -16.30 -13.16
CA HIS A 288 -24.54 -16.64 -12.87
C HIS A 288 -23.57 -16.14 -13.95
N LYS A 289 -22.55 -15.38 -13.52
CA LYS A 289 -21.41 -15.00 -14.36
C LYS A 289 -20.15 -15.77 -13.99
N SER A 290 -19.89 -15.86 -12.69
CA SER A 290 -18.74 -16.59 -12.13
C SER A 290 -18.97 -16.85 -10.65
N PHE A 291 -18.29 -17.84 -10.08
CA PHE A 291 -18.37 -18.10 -8.63
C PHE A 291 -17.86 -16.92 -7.80
N ASP A 292 -16.86 -16.18 -8.26
CA ASP A 292 -16.33 -15.01 -7.56
C ASP A 292 -17.39 -13.91 -7.42
N ASP A 293 -18.14 -13.62 -8.49
CA ASP A 293 -19.25 -12.66 -8.52
C ASP A 293 -20.42 -13.12 -7.64
N ASP A 294 -20.87 -14.38 -7.79
CA ASP A 294 -21.98 -14.94 -7.02
C ASP A 294 -21.69 -14.92 -5.51
N LEU A 295 -20.50 -15.38 -5.10
CA LEU A 295 -20.11 -15.44 -3.69
C LEU A 295 -19.86 -14.04 -3.10
N SER A 296 -19.34 -13.11 -3.90
CA SER A 296 -19.20 -11.70 -3.48
C SER A 296 -20.55 -11.05 -3.23
N ARG A 297 -21.54 -11.31 -4.10
CA ARG A 297 -22.92 -10.84 -3.90
C ARG A 297 -23.56 -11.46 -2.67
N LEU A 298 -23.31 -12.74 -2.40
CA LEU A 298 -23.82 -13.41 -1.21
C LEU A 298 -23.26 -12.78 0.08
N TYR A 299 -21.98 -12.41 0.06
CA TYR A 299 -21.39 -11.67 1.17
C TYR A 299 -22.10 -10.33 1.41
N CYS A 300 -22.29 -9.55 0.34
CA CYS A 300 -22.88 -8.22 0.44
C CYS A 300 -24.37 -8.24 0.81
N LYS A 301 -25.12 -9.24 0.34
CA LYS A 301 -26.55 -9.40 0.63
C LYS A 301 -26.81 -9.84 2.07
N GLU A 302 -25.98 -10.74 2.60
CA GLU A 302 -26.32 -11.46 3.82
C GLU A 302 -25.15 -11.63 4.79
N ALA A 303 -23.99 -12.14 4.33
CA ALA A 303 -22.94 -12.55 5.26
C ALA A 303 -22.30 -11.41 6.05
N ARG A 304 -22.24 -10.21 5.46
CA ARG A 304 -21.82 -8.98 6.14
C ARG A 304 -22.67 -8.66 7.37
N ASP A 305 -23.93 -9.03 7.35
CA ASP A 305 -24.93 -8.60 8.34
C ASP A 305 -25.34 -9.72 9.29
N TYR A 306 -24.63 -10.86 9.27
CA TYR A 306 -24.86 -11.95 10.23
C TYR A 306 -24.72 -11.47 11.69
N GLN A 307 -25.61 -12.00 12.53
CA GLN A 307 -25.65 -11.74 13.97
C GLN A 307 -25.75 -13.04 14.74
N TYR A 308 -25.35 -13.02 16.01
CA TYR A 308 -25.55 -14.16 16.88
C TYR A 308 -27.03 -14.39 17.18
N LEU A 309 -27.48 -15.63 17.01
CA LEU A 309 -28.71 -16.10 17.61
C LEU A 309 -28.43 -16.52 19.05
N ILE A 310 -29.05 -15.87 20.04
CA ILE A 310 -28.90 -16.24 21.47
C ILE A 310 -29.97 -17.25 21.90
N LYS A 311 -31.18 -17.14 21.33
CA LYS A 311 -32.32 -18.00 21.66
C LYS A 311 -32.09 -19.43 21.15
N GLY A 312 -32.34 -20.43 21.98
CA GLY A 312 -32.20 -21.85 21.62
C GLY A 312 -30.75 -22.36 21.54
N GLN A 313 -29.76 -21.56 21.96
CA GLN A 313 -28.37 -22.00 22.00
C GLN A 313 -28.08 -22.91 23.18
N ALA A 314 -27.08 -23.79 23.01
CA ALA A 314 -26.49 -24.51 24.14
C ALA A 314 -25.99 -23.49 25.20
N PRO A 315 -26.26 -23.68 26.50
CA PRO A 315 -25.93 -22.70 27.54
C PRO A 315 -24.45 -22.26 27.53
N LYS A 316 -23.54 -23.18 27.27
CA LYS A 316 -22.09 -22.91 27.14
C LYS A 316 -21.78 -21.96 25.99
N ILE A 317 -22.34 -22.21 24.80
CA ILE A 317 -22.15 -21.36 23.61
C ILE A 317 -22.79 -20.00 23.83
N SER A 318 -24.00 -19.96 24.41
CA SER A 318 -24.66 -18.70 24.78
C SER A 318 -23.80 -17.88 25.75
N SER A 319 -23.19 -18.51 26.75
CA SER A 319 -22.27 -17.84 27.66
C SER A 319 -21.01 -17.32 26.96
N MET A 320 -20.45 -18.05 25.98
CA MET A 320 -19.30 -17.58 25.21
C MET A 320 -19.67 -16.38 24.35
N ILE A 321 -20.79 -16.45 23.63
CA ILE A 321 -21.32 -15.34 22.83
C ILE A 321 -21.50 -14.09 23.70
N LYS A 322 -22.09 -14.22 24.90
CA LYS A 322 -22.29 -13.09 25.83
C LYS A 322 -21.00 -12.51 26.40
N LYS A 323 -19.93 -13.30 26.49
CA LYS A 323 -18.61 -12.85 26.95
C LYS A 323 -17.77 -12.25 25.83
N MET A 324 -18.15 -12.49 24.57
CA MET A 324 -17.42 -12.00 23.41
C MET A 324 -17.56 -10.48 23.31
N THR A 325 -16.46 -9.76 23.47
CA THR A 325 -16.38 -8.32 23.21
C THR A 325 -15.94 -8.06 21.77
N PHE A 326 -16.13 -6.83 21.29
CA PHE A 326 -15.65 -6.43 19.97
C PHE A 326 -14.13 -6.66 19.81
N ASP A 327 -13.35 -6.34 20.84
CA ASP A 327 -11.91 -6.55 20.81
C ASP A 327 -11.56 -8.05 20.76
N GLU A 328 -12.27 -8.88 21.53
CA GLU A 328 -12.05 -10.32 21.54
C GLU A 328 -12.31 -10.96 20.17
N GLU A 329 -13.38 -10.53 19.48
CA GLU A 329 -13.66 -10.98 18.11
C GLU A 329 -12.54 -10.60 17.14
N ASN A 330 -12.04 -9.36 17.23
CA ASN A 330 -10.95 -8.89 16.38
C ASN A 330 -9.63 -9.61 16.67
N LEU A 331 -9.35 -9.94 17.94
CA LEU A 331 -8.17 -10.73 18.32
C LEU A 331 -8.24 -12.16 17.76
N LEU A 332 -9.41 -12.81 17.82
CA LEU A 332 -9.61 -14.12 17.22
C LEU A 332 -9.45 -14.06 15.69
N ILE A 333 -10.10 -13.12 15.03
CA ILE A 333 -9.95 -12.91 13.58
C ILE A 333 -8.48 -12.70 13.20
N SER A 334 -7.78 -11.84 13.95
CA SER A 334 -6.36 -11.55 13.70
C SER A 334 -5.49 -12.78 13.87
N GLN A 335 -5.71 -13.57 14.93
CA GLN A 335 -4.99 -14.82 15.15
C GLN A 335 -5.25 -15.83 14.02
N PHE A 336 -6.48 -15.90 13.51
CA PHE A 336 -6.80 -16.80 12.40
C PHE A 336 -6.06 -16.40 11.12
N ILE A 337 -6.07 -15.10 10.77
CA ILE A 337 -5.33 -14.57 9.62
C ILE A 337 -3.82 -14.79 9.81
N ALA A 338 -3.31 -14.61 11.03
CA ALA A 338 -1.89 -14.83 11.33
C ALA A 338 -1.47 -16.28 11.08
N LEU A 339 -2.25 -17.24 11.56
CA LEU A 339 -1.99 -18.66 11.31
C LEU A 339 -2.04 -18.99 9.81
N GLN A 340 -2.95 -18.36 9.04
CA GLN A 340 -3.08 -18.60 7.60
C GLN A 340 -1.92 -18.02 6.77
N THR A 341 -1.41 -16.86 7.18
CA THR A 341 -0.43 -16.07 6.40
C THR A 341 1.01 -16.25 6.88
N GLY A 342 1.20 -16.75 8.11
CA GLY A 342 2.51 -16.84 8.77
C GLY A 342 3.00 -15.52 9.37
N VAL A 343 2.29 -14.41 9.13
CA VAL A 343 2.61 -13.10 9.71
C VAL A 343 1.88 -12.96 11.05
N PRO A 344 2.57 -12.72 12.18
CA PRO A 344 1.93 -12.65 13.48
C PRO A 344 0.90 -11.54 13.66
N ALA A 345 -0.11 -11.82 14.47
CA ALA A 345 -1.05 -10.81 14.93
C ALA A 345 -0.44 -10.02 16.09
N PHE A 346 0.24 -8.90 15.80
CA PHE A 346 0.92 -8.11 16.83
C PHE A 346 0.01 -7.64 17.98
N PHE A 347 -1.28 -7.40 17.72
CA PHE A 347 -2.25 -7.08 18.77
C PHE A 347 -2.52 -8.24 19.73
N VAL A 348 -2.47 -9.49 19.26
CA VAL A 348 -2.55 -10.68 20.12
C VAL A 348 -1.27 -10.81 20.97
N ARG A 349 -0.15 -10.30 20.47
CA ARG A 349 1.14 -10.28 21.17
C ARG A 349 1.26 -9.16 22.20
N ALA A 350 0.40 -8.15 22.18
CA ALA A 350 0.48 -7.02 23.10
C ALA A 350 0.02 -7.40 24.53
N ASN A 351 0.78 -6.98 25.54
CA ASN A 351 0.41 -7.15 26.95
C ASN A 351 -0.72 -6.20 27.34
N ASN A 352 -0.73 -4.99 26.78
CA ASN A 352 -1.70 -3.95 27.04
C ASN A 352 -1.79 -2.99 25.83
N PHE A 353 -2.70 -2.03 25.90
CA PHE A 353 -2.90 -1.04 24.83
C PHE A 353 -1.66 -0.18 24.55
N SER A 354 -0.84 0.12 25.56
CA SER A 354 0.41 0.87 25.39
C SER A 354 1.41 0.09 24.54
N SER A 355 1.61 -1.20 24.84
CA SER A 355 2.46 -2.09 24.04
C SER A 355 1.91 -2.26 22.61
N ALA A 356 0.59 -2.25 22.43
CA ALA A 356 -0.01 -2.28 21.09
C ALA A 356 0.34 -1.03 20.26
N LYS A 357 0.39 0.17 20.88
CA LYS A 357 0.87 1.40 20.23
C LYS A 357 2.33 1.25 19.78
N GLU A 358 3.17 0.63 20.61
CA GLU A 358 4.58 0.37 20.27
C GLU A 358 4.74 -0.56 19.06
N PHE A 359 3.92 -1.61 18.93
CA PHE A 359 3.92 -2.49 17.76
C PHE A 359 3.62 -1.74 16.45
N LEU A 360 2.65 -0.81 16.48
CA LEU A 360 2.32 0.03 15.31
C LEU A 360 3.46 1.00 14.99
N ARG A 361 4.04 1.61 16.03
CA ARG A 361 5.07 2.63 15.90
C ARG A 361 6.40 2.07 15.39
N ALA A 362 6.79 0.85 15.80
CA ALA A 362 8.10 0.29 15.47
C ALA A 362 8.41 0.24 13.96
N SER A 363 7.39 0.01 13.12
CA SER A 363 7.56 0.02 11.65
C SER A 363 7.77 1.43 11.11
N VAL A 364 7.10 2.43 11.69
CA VAL A 364 7.26 3.85 11.34
C VAL A 364 8.64 4.35 11.77
N ASP A 365 9.03 4.06 13.01
CA ASP A 365 10.35 4.40 13.55
C ASP A 365 11.47 3.85 12.65
N LYS A 366 11.42 2.55 12.30
CA LYS A 366 12.43 1.94 11.41
C LYS A 366 12.46 2.59 10.03
N THR A 367 11.30 2.86 9.44
CA THR A 367 11.22 3.50 8.11
C THR A 367 11.82 4.90 8.15
N TRP A 368 11.57 5.63 9.23
CA TRP A 368 12.14 6.95 9.47
C TRP A 368 13.65 6.87 9.65
N ASP A 369 14.14 5.97 10.51
CA ASP A 369 15.56 5.78 10.78
C ASP A 369 16.31 5.36 9.52
N ASP A 370 15.77 4.41 8.75
CA ASP A 370 16.33 3.99 7.46
C ASP A 370 16.38 5.16 6.48
N TRP A 371 15.31 5.97 6.40
CA TRP A 371 15.30 7.17 5.56
C TRP A 371 16.35 8.19 6.00
N ALA A 372 16.44 8.46 7.31
CA ALA A 372 17.36 9.42 7.89
C ALA A 372 18.81 8.97 7.71
N MET A 373 19.12 7.70 7.93
CA MET A 373 20.45 7.13 7.65
C MET A 373 20.79 7.21 6.17
N ASN A 374 19.86 6.86 5.28
CA ASN A 374 20.06 6.99 3.84
C ASN A 374 20.27 8.45 3.41
N GLN A 375 19.64 9.41 4.08
CA GLN A 375 19.91 10.83 3.87
C GLN A 375 21.35 11.14 4.33
N VAL A 376 21.69 10.83 5.58
CA VAL A 376 23.03 11.06 6.14
C VAL A 376 24.13 10.44 5.27
N ASP A 377 23.95 9.22 4.78
CA ASP A 377 24.93 8.53 3.95
C ASP A 377 25.05 9.11 2.54
N LYS A 378 23.95 9.63 1.96
CA LYS A 378 24.01 10.43 0.73
C LYS A 378 24.76 11.74 0.95
N PHE A 379 24.51 12.41 2.08
CA PHE A 379 25.13 13.69 2.42
C PHE A 379 26.60 13.56 2.85
N LYS A 380 27.05 12.39 3.34
CA LYS A 380 28.47 12.12 3.63
C LYS A 380 29.39 12.20 2.38
N GLY A 381 28.84 12.03 1.18
CA GLY A 381 29.62 11.90 -0.05
C GLY A 381 29.91 13.20 -0.79
N GLU A 382 29.13 14.27 -0.59
CA GLU A 382 29.18 15.48 -1.44
C GLU A 382 28.97 16.77 -0.64
N VAL A 383 29.71 16.98 0.45
CA VAL A 383 29.79 18.32 1.05
C VAL A 383 30.80 19.15 0.26
N TYR A 384 30.38 19.68 -0.89
CA TYR A 384 31.16 20.72 -1.58
C TYR A 384 31.12 21.99 -0.72
N PHE A 385 32.29 22.56 -0.45
CA PHE A 385 32.45 23.77 0.38
C PHE A 385 31.63 24.98 -0.16
N GLU A 386 31.30 24.95 -1.46
CA GLU A 386 30.28 25.79 -2.10
C GLU A 386 29.48 24.89 -3.06
N GLU A 387 28.22 24.58 -2.74
CA GLU A 387 27.37 23.77 -3.61
C GLU A 387 26.93 24.58 -4.84
N PRO A 388 27.06 24.03 -6.06
CA PRO A 388 26.67 24.74 -7.26
C PRO A 388 25.16 24.89 -7.34
N LEU A 389 24.71 25.98 -7.97
CA LEU A 389 23.31 26.14 -8.38
C LEU A 389 22.93 24.99 -9.32
N THR A 390 21.96 24.16 -8.93
CA THR A 390 21.49 23.05 -9.77
C THR A 390 20.04 23.26 -10.20
N MET A 391 19.74 22.88 -11.44
CA MET A 391 18.38 22.80 -11.96
C MET A 391 18.04 21.32 -12.18
N GLU A 392 17.07 20.81 -11.43
CA GLU A 392 16.71 19.40 -11.38
C GLU A 392 15.28 19.20 -11.86
N LEU A 393 15.02 18.08 -12.55
CA LEU A 393 13.66 17.70 -12.92
C LEU A 393 12.92 17.19 -11.68
N VAL A 394 11.74 17.76 -11.39
CA VAL A 394 10.90 17.33 -10.27
C VAL A 394 10.34 15.93 -10.54
N ASP A 395 10.20 15.12 -9.49
CA ASP A 395 9.62 13.79 -9.66
C ASP A 395 8.19 13.88 -10.19
N ARG A 396 7.96 13.23 -11.33
CA ARG A 396 6.66 13.06 -11.99
C ARG A 396 5.56 12.57 -11.07
N SER A 397 5.89 11.73 -10.09
CA SER A 397 4.92 11.18 -9.15
C SER A 397 4.13 12.27 -8.41
N LEU A 398 4.73 13.44 -8.23
CA LEU A 398 4.15 14.59 -7.53
C LEU A 398 3.09 15.33 -8.35
N TYR A 399 3.09 15.18 -9.69
CA TYR A 399 2.31 16.08 -10.54
C TYR A 399 1.66 15.45 -11.78
N TYR A 400 2.14 14.30 -12.25
CA TYR A 400 1.66 13.64 -13.46
C TYR A 400 0.58 12.61 -13.12
N LYS A 401 -0.55 12.69 -13.85
CA LYS A 401 -1.65 11.74 -13.73
C LYS A 401 -1.82 11.01 -15.05
N ASN A 402 -1.68 9.69 -15.03
CA ASN A 402 -1.68 8.85 -16.25
C ASN A 402 -3.04 8.74 -16.95
N TYR A 403 -4.13 9.24 -16.37
CA TYR A 403 -5.47 9.22 -16.97
C TYR A 403 -5.98 10.61 -17.39
N LEU A 404 -5.35 11.71 -16.95
CA LEU A 404 -5.75 13.07 -17.30
C LEU A 404 -4.75 13.69 -18.29
N PRO A 405 -5.20 14.35 -19.37
CA PRO A 405 -4.32 14.94 -20.38
C PRO A 405 -3.66 16.25 -19.90
N GLU A 406 -3.13 16.27 -18.69
CA GLU A 406 -2.46 17.41 -18.03
C GLU A 406 -0.93 17.24 -18.10
N PHE A 407 -0.39 17.20 -19.32
CA PHE A 407 1.06 17.10 -19.52
C PHE A 407 1.74 18.41 -19.13
N LYS A 408 2.78 18.33 -18.31
CA LYS A 408 3.56 19.48 -17.84
C LYS A 408 4.95 19.07 -17.41
N VAL A 409 5.94 19.95 -17.49
CA VAL A 409 7.32 19.65 -17.08
C VAL A 409 7.67 20.57 -15.91
N LEU A 410 8.10 20.01 -14.77
CA LEU A 410 8.45 20.80 -13.59
C LEU A 410 9.95 20.69 -13.32
N PHE A 411 10.59 21.82 -13.12
CA PHE A 411 11.98 21.93 -12.69
C PHE A 411 12.09 22.66 -11.37
N ASP A 412 13.04 22.25 -10.54
CA ASP A 412 13.41 22.96 -9.32
C ASP A 412 14.83 23.49 -9.46
N VAL A 413 15.01 24.78 -9.19
CA VAL A 413 16.30 25.46 -9.13
C VAL A 413 16.69 25.61 -7.66
N ASN A 414 17.77 24.94 -7.28
CA ASN A 414 18.20 24.77 -5.90
C ASN A 414 19.64 25.25 -5.72
N LEU A 415 19.93 25.84 -4.58
CA LEU A 415 21.29 26.11 -4.14
C LEU A 415 21.52 25.36 -2.82
N GLY A 416 22.12 24.20 -2.97
CA GLY A 416 22.49 23.34 -1.86
C GLY A 416 21.38 22.56 -1.18
N GLU A 417 21.73 21.89 -0.09
CA GLU A 417 20.92 20.84 0.55
C GLU A 417 19.55 21.32 1.07
N LEU A 418 19.49 22.51 1.68
CA LEU A 418 18.26 23.06 2.26
C LEU A 418 17.20 23.43 1.20
N ASP A 419 17.62 23.77 -0.02
CA ASP A 419 16.70 24.04 -1.13
C ASP A 419 16.18 22.73 -1.76
N ARG A 420 16.96 21.64 -1.68
CA ARG A 420 16.61 20.31 -2.21
C ARG A 420 15.64 19.53 -1.31
N THR A 421 15.56 19.83 -0.01
CA THR A 421 14.69 19.08 0.93
C THR A 421 13.20 19.22 0.60
N ASN A 422 12.77 20.34 0.02
CA ASN A 422 11.39 20.56 -0.38
C ASN A 422 11.28 20.63 -1.90
N GLN A 423 10.53 19.72 -2.53
CA GLN A 423 10.16 19.85 -3.95
C GLN A 423 8.83 20.60 -4.07
N ILE A 424 8.73 21.58 -4.98
CA ILE A 424 7.53 22.40 -5.26
C ILE A 424 7.10 23.38 -4.14
N VAL A 425 7.03 22.95 -2.88
CA VAL A 425 6.44 23.74 -1.78
C VAL A 425 7.40 24.82 -1.27
N GLY A 426 6.89 26.05 -1.13
CA GLY A 426 7.68 27.19 -0.62
C GLY A 426 8.62 27.84 -1.66
N LYS A 427 8.56 27.41 -2.93
CA LYS A 427 9.36 27.94 -4.03
C LYS A 427 8.58 28.94 -4.88
N ILE A 428 9.28 29.91 -5.46
CA ILE A 428 8.69 30.91 -6.35
C ILE A 428 8.70 30.36 -7.77
N THR A 429 7.54 30.28 -8.41
CA THR A 429 7.40 29.64 -9.71
C THR A 429 7.32 30.64 -10.86
N THR A 430 7.91 30.27 -11.99
CA THR A 430 7.67 30.88 -13.29
C THR A 430 7.34 29.79 -14.29
N HIS A 431 6.66 30.12 -15.39
CA HIS A 431 6.31 29.13 -16.40
C HIS A 431 6.33 29.69 -17.82
N PHE A 432 6.54 28.81 -18.78
CA PHE A 432 6.35 29.08 -20.20
C PHE A 432 5.65 27.90 -20.87
N ASN A 433 4.97 28.15 -21.99
CA ASN A 433 4.15 27.13 -22.64
C ASN A 433 4.81 26.62 -23.93
N LEU A 434 4.85 25.30 -24.08
CA LEU A 434 5.17 24.65 -25.34
C LEU A 434 3.89 24.32 -26.09
N ASN A 435 3.80 24.78 -27.33
CA ASN A 435 2.62 24.56 -28.17
C ASN A 435 2.87 23.40 -29.12
N PHE A 436 2.11 22.31 -28.96
CA PHE A 436 2.17 21.16 -29.86
C PHE A 436 0.82 20.93 -30.54
N SER A 437 0.82 20.46 -31.78
CA SER A 437 -0.42 19.95 -32.37
C SER A 437 -0.73 18.57 -31.78
N ARG A 438 -2.02 18.29 -31.53
CA ARG A 438 -2.47 16.99 -31.03
C ARG A 438 -2.02 15.84 -31.95
N LYS A 439 -2.11 16.04 -33.27
CA LYS A 439 -1.62 15.12 -34.30
C LYS A 439 -0.14 14.79 -34.14
N PHE A 440 0.69 15.78 -33.84
CA PHE A 440 2.13 15.58 -33.63
C PHE A 440 2.41 14.80 -32.35
N LEU A 441 1.73 15.11 -31.23
CA LEU A 441 1.90 14.36 -29.97
C LEU A 441 1.45 12.90 -30.11
N ARG A 442 0.36 12.64 -30.84
CA ARG A 442 -0.10 11.29 -31.16
C ARG A 442 0.95 10.52 -31.97
N TRP A 443 1.48 11.13 -33.02
CA TRP A 443 2.57 10.56 -33.82
C TRP A 443 3.80 10.27 -32.95
N ALA A 444 4.25 11.23 -32.14
CA ALA A 444 5.41 11.07 -31.27
C ALA A 444 5.22 9.94 -30.23
N ARG A 445 4.01 9.79 -29.67
CA ARG A 445 3.66 8.68 -28.77
C ARG A 445 3.77 7.34 -29.47
N LEU A 446 3.16 7.19 -30.66
CA LEU A 446 3.19 5.93 -31.41
C LEU A 446 4.59 5.54 -31.84
N GLU A 447 5.38 6.50 -32.32
CA GLU A 447 6.78 6.26 -32.68
C GLU A 447 7.62 5.85 -31.47
N TYR A 448 7.43 6.50 -30.31
CA TYR A 448 8.19 6.18 -29.11
C TYR A 448 7.82 4.82 -28.50
N ILE A 449 6.54 4.42 -28.53
CA ILE A 449 6.08 3.10 -28.03
C ILE A 449 6.59 1.97 -28.93
N ASN A 450 6.61 2.18 -30.24
CA ASN A 450 7.00 1.17 -31.22
C ASN A 450 8.51 1.20 -31.57
N LEU A 451 9.30 2.02 -30.87
CA LEU A 451 10.72 2.18 -31.15
C LEU A 451 11.51 0.95 -30.69
N ASP A 452 12.12 0.23 -31.63
CA ASP A 452 13.13 -0.77 -31.30
C ASP A 452 14.40 -0.06 -30.82
N PRO A 453 14.94 -0.38 -29.62
CA PRO A 453 16.18 0.20 -29.12
C PRO A 453 17.39 0.06 -30.07
N ARG A 454 17.36 -0.88 -31.03
CA ARG A 454 18.43 -1.14 -32.01
C ARG A 454 18.34 -0.27 -33.27
N ASP A 455 17.22 0.40 -33.52
CA ASP A 455 17.03 1.28 -34.68
C ASP A 455 17.41 2.74 -34.33
N GLU A 456 18.71 3.01 -34.35
CA GLU A 456 19.27 4.33 -33.99
C GLU A 456 18.78 5.44 -34.93
N LYS A 457 18.62 5.14 -36.23
CA LYS A 457 18.23 6.13 -37.23
C LYS A 457 16.82 6.66 -36.99
N ARG A 458 15.88 5.76 -36.66
CA ARG A 458 14.49 6.14 -36.37
C ARG A 458 14.38 6.89 -35.04
N LYS A 459 15.20 6.53 -34.04
CA LYS A 459 15.33 7.25 -32.77
C LYS A 459 15.84 8.67 -32.96
N GLU A 460 16.88 8.85 -33.78
CA GLU A 460 17.44 10.17 -34.10
C GLU A 460 16.42 11.06 -34.81
N GLU A 461 15.63 10.51 -35.74
CA GLU A 461 14.59 11.26 -36.44
C GLU A 461 13.49 11.77 -35.50
N LEU A 462 13.01 10.91 -34.59
CA LEU A 462 12.03 11.30 -33.56
C LEU A 462 12.60 12.41 -32.67
N PHE A 463 13.83 12.23 -32.20
CA PHE A 463 14.48 13.18 -31.30
C PHE A 463 14.74 14.52 -31.98
N TYR A 464 15.13 14.52 -33.25
CA TYR A 464 15.33 15.71 -34.06
C TYR A 464 14.03 16.49 -34.28
N LYS A 465 12.94 15.80 -34.65
CA LYS A 465 11.62 16.42 -34.87
C LYS A 465 11.04 17.04 -33.59
N MET A 466 11.31 16.44 -32.43
CA MET A 466 11.00 17.05 -31.13
C MET A 466 11.89 18.25 -30.82
N LYS A 467 13.21 18.13 -31.04
CA LYS A 467 14.20 19.18 -30.77
C LYS A 467 13.89 20.47 -31.53
N ILE A 468 13.53 20.40 -32.81
CA ILE A 468 13.18 21.59 -33.62
C ILE A 468 12.02 22.39 -33.00
N ARG A 469 11.09 21.72 -32.30
CA ARG A 469 9.92 22.37 -31.69
C ARG A 469 10.20 22.94 -30.31
N ILE A 470 11.14 22.35 -29.58
CA ILE A 470 11.44 22.73 -28.18
C ILE A 470 12.59 23.73 -28.12
N ALA A 471 13.68 23.50 -28.85
CA ALA A 471 14.93 24.26 -28.73
C ALA A 471 14.77 25.78 -29.02
N PRO A 472 14.00 26.22 -30.04
CA PRO A 472 13.80 27.65 -30.28
C PRO A 472 13.10 28.35 -29.11
N ILE A 473 12.11 27.68 -28.49
CA ILE A 473 11.36 28.23 -27.36
C ILE A 473 12.26 28.30 -26.12
N VAL A 474 13.03 27.25 -25.85
CA VAL A 474 14.00 27.25 -24.73
C VAL A 474 15.06 28.35 -24.90
N LYS A 475 15.54 28.58 -26.13
CA LYS A 475 16.51 29.64 -26.43
C LYS A 475 15.92 31.04 -26.25
N ASP A 476 14.68 31.29 -26.68
CA ASP A 476 13.96 32.54 -26.44
C ASP A 476 13.71 32.79 -24.94
N ILE A 477 13.36 31.74 -24.20
CA ILE A 477 13.16 31.87 -22.75
C ILE A 477 14.49 32.14 -22.04
N ARG A 478 15.59 31.54 -22.49
CA ARG A 478 16.93 31.78 -21.91
C ARG A 478 17.34 33.25 -21.97
N THR A 479 16.99 34.00 -23.03
CA THR A 479 17.33 35.43 -23.14
C THR A 479 16.52 36.33 -22.20
N LYS A 480 15.40 35.83 -21.67
CA LYS A 480 14.57 36.56 -20.69
C LYS A 480 15.10 36.46 -19.27
N PHE A 481 16.00 35.52 -18.98
CA PHE A 481 16.64 35.40 -17.68
C PHE A 481 17.93 36.23 -17.63
N PRO A 482 18.09 37.14 -16.65
CA PRO A 482 19.33 37.89 -16.49
C PRO A 482 20.54 36.98 -16.25
N THR A 483 20.33 35.92 -15.47
CA THR A 483 21.29 34.84 -15.22
C THR A 483 20.53 33.53 -15.34
N PRO A 484 20.65 32.78 -16.45
CA PRO A 484 19.91 31.54 -16.63
C PRO A 484 20.45 30.46 -15.69
N PRO A 485 19.59 29.75 -14.94
CA PRO A 485 20.03 28.73 -13.96
C PRO A 485 20.43 27.39 -14.59
N TRP A 486 20.60 27.32 -15.91
CA TRP A 486 21.00 26.10 -16.61
C TRP A 486 21.99 26.38 -17.73
N ASP A 487 22.89 25.41 -17.94
CA ASP A 487 23.73 25.33 -19.12
C ASP A 487 23.14 24.37 -20.15
N GLY A 488 23.39 24.67 -21.42
CA GLY A 488 22.51 24.30 -22.53
C GLY A 488 22.36 22.81 -22.79
N ASP A 489 21.32 22.20 -22.21
CA ASP A 489 20.69 20.93 -22.64
C ASP A 489 19.23 20.80 -22.14
N LEU A 490 18.61 21.91 -21.69
CA LEU A 490 17.27 21.90 -21.11
C LEU A 490 16.19 21.39 -22.09
N ASP A 491 16.36 21.65 -23.39
CA ASP A 491 15.48 21.14 -24.45
C ASP A 491 15.49 19.61 -24.54
N VAL A 492 16.63 18.97 -24.25
CA VAL A 492 16.79 17.51 -24.23
C VAL A 492 16.01 16.91 -23.06
N ILE A 493 16.09 17.51 -21.87
CA ILE A 493 15.40 17.03 -20.68
C ILE A 493 13.88 17.18 -20.84
N ILE A 494 13.43 18.36 -21.30
CA ILE A 494 12.01 18.61 -21.60
C ILE A 494 11.48 17.61 -22.63
N ARG A 495 12.23 17.34 -23.71
CA ARG A 495 11.84 16.36 -24.72
C ARG A 495 11.61 14.99 -24.11
N ASN A 496 12.59 14.48 -23.37
CA ASN A 496 12.53 13.13 -22.80
C ASN A 496 11.34 13.00 -21.85
N GLU A 497 11.15 14.01 -20.99
CA GLU A 497 10.06 14.02 -20.03
C GLU A 497 8.67 14.04 -20.70
N ILE A 498 8.49 14.83 -21.76
CA ILE A 498 7.25 14.83 -22.55
C ILE A 498 7.01 13.47 -23.22
N LEU A 499 8.03 12.88 -23.86
CA LEU A 499 7.91 11.57 -24.52
C LEU A 499 7.54 10.46 -23.52
N GLU A 500 8.11 10.50 -22.33
CA GLU A 500 7.77 9.53 -21.29
C GLU A 500 6.36 9.76 -20.73
N GLN A 501 5.90 11.00 -20.59
CA GLN A 501 4.53 11.29 -20.14
C GLN A 501 3.47 10.85 -21.16
N ILE A 502 3.69 11.12 -22.45
CA ILE A 502 2.71 10.73 -23.49
C ILE A 502 2.70 9.21 -23.72
N SER A 503 3.82 8.51 -23.55
CA SER A 503 3.88 7.04 -23.68
C SER A 503 3.21 6.32 -22.51
N LYS A 504 3.36 6.84 -21.28
CA LYS A 504 2.73 6.27 -20.07
C LYS A 504 1.25 6.62 -19.92
N PHE A 505 0.73 7.53 -20.73
CA PHE A 505 -0.65 7.96 -20.69
C PHE A 505 -1.62 6.87 -21.16
N ARG A 506 -2.67 6.63 -20.36
CA ARG A 506 -3.68 5.57 -20.52
C ARG A 506 -5.09 6.08 -20.82
N GLY A 507 -5.31 7.39 -20.85
CA GLY A 507 -6.62 7.97 -21.18
C GLY A 507 -6.89 8.00 -22.69
N GLY A 508 -8.12 8.38 -23.06
CA GLY A 508 -8.58 8.41 -24.46
C GLY A 508 -8.15 9.61 -25.30
N PHE A 509 -7.34 10.53 -24.75
CA PHE A 509 -6.93 11.78 -25.42
C PHE A 509 -6.25 11.58 -26.79
N PHE A 510 -5.61 10.42 -27.01
CA PHE A 510 -4.94 10.10 -28.28
C PHE A 510 -5.76 9.17 -29.19
N ASP A 511 -6.96 8.77 -28.78
CA ASP A 511 -7.81 7.81 -29.52
C ASP A 511 -8.60 8.52 -30.62
N GLU A 512 -8.96 9.80 -30.40
CA GLU A 512 -9.69 10.64 -31.35
C GLU A 512 -8.72 11.38 -32.29
N ASP A 513 -9.06 11.51 -33.58
CA ASP A 513 -8.30 12.31 -34.56
C ASP A 513 -8.78 13.77 -34.60
N GLU A 514 -8.82 14.43 -33.44
CA GLU A 514 -9.22 15.82 -33.35
C GLU A 514 -8.06 16.77 -33.71
N ALA A 515 -8.33 17.73 -34.61
CA ALA A 515 -7.44 18.84 -34.85
C ALA A 515 -7.43 19.80 -33.65
N GLY A 516 -6.24 20.16 -33.16
CA GLY A 516 -6.14 21.08 -32.03
C GLY A 516 -4.70 21.33 -31.60
N MET A 517 -4.49 22.45 -30.91
CA MET A 517 -3.23 22.79 -30.25
C MET A 517 -3.33 22.46 -28.76
N MET A 518 -2.30 21.82 -28.24
CA MET A 518 -2.12 21.51 -26.83
C MET A 518 -0.99 22.37 -26.27
N LYS A 519 -1.24 23.01 -25.13
CA LYS A 519 -0.25 23.78 -24.38
C LYS A 519 0.30 22.89 -23.27
N ILE A 520 1.59 22.61 -23.31
CA ILE A 520 2.31 21.88 -22.26
C ILE A 520 3.12 22.92 -21.47
N PRO A 521 2.73 23.27 -20.23
CA PRO A 521 3.49 24.22 -19.42
C PRO A 521 4.79 23.58 -18.93
N VAL A 522 5.87 24.34 -19.03
CA VAL A 522 7.16 24.09 -18.38
C VAL A 522 7.26 25.07 -17.22
N ILE A 523 7.28 24.55 -16.00
CA ILE A 523 7.31 25.30 -14.75
C ILE A 523 8.71 25.20 -14.16
N ILE A 524 9.28 26.33 -13.76
CA ILE A 524 10.56 26.42 -13.08
C ILE A 524 10.28 27.01 -11.69
N SER A 525 10.50 26.21 -10.64
CA SER A 525 10.36 26.62 -9.24
C SER A 525 11.72 27.00 -8.69
N PHE A 526 11.87 28.24 -8.26
CA PHE A 526 13.09 28.75 -7.67
C PHE A 526 13.02 28.71 -6.15
N ALA A 527 14.02 28.07 -5.55
CA ALA A 527 14.16 28.05 -4.11
C ALA A 527 14.73 29.38 -3.57
N PRO A 528 14.46 29.74 -2.30
CA PRO A 528 14.85 31.04 -1.75
C PRO A 528 16.36 31.30 -1.76
N TYR A 529 17.20 30.30 -1.46
CA TYR A 529 18.65 30.47 -1.46
C TYR A 529 19.20 30.54 -2.89
N ALA A 530 18.66 29.73 -3.81
CA ALA A 530 18.93 29.86 -5.24
C ALA A 530 18.63 31.26 -5.79
N LEU A 531 17.51 31.88 -5.41
CA LEU A 531 17.19 33.25 -5.83
C LEU A 531 18.17 34.28 -5.27
N LYS A 532 18.59 34.12 -4.02
CA LYS A 532 19.59 35.00 -3.40
C LYS A 532 20.92 34.92 -4.16
N TYR A 533 21.33 33.73 -4.56
CA TYR A 533 22.55 33.51 -5.34
C TYR A 533 22.45 34.08 -6.75
N LEU A 534 21.36 33.81 -7.47
CA LEU A 534 21.11 34.39 -8.80
C LEU A 534 21.13 35.92 -8.79
N ARG A 535 20.60 36.54 -7.71
CA ARG A 535 20.67 37.99 -7.52
C ARG A 535 22.10 38.48 -7.27
N TYR A 536 22.90 37.73 -6.51
CA TYR A 536 24.31 38.04 -6.28
C TYR A 536 25.10 37.99 -7.58
N GLU A 537 25.00 36.90 -8.34
CA GLU A 537 25.62 36.73 -9.67
C GLU A 537 25.26 37.87 -10.62
N TYR A 538 23.98 38.22 -10.68
CA TYR A 538 23.53 39.37 -11.48
C TYR A 538 24.22 40.68 -11.08
N ASN A 539 24.34 40.97 -9.78
CA ASN A 539 24.99 42.19 -9.30
C ASN A 539 26.50 42.19 -9.62
N VAL A 540 27.16 41.04 -9.50
CA VAL A 540 28.58 40.89 -9.87
C VAL A 540 28.77 41.17 -11.35
N GLU A 541 27.95 40.58 -12.22
CA GLU A 541 27.99 40.85 -13.66
C GLU A 541 27.76 42.33 -14.00
N GLN A 542 26.80 42.99 -13.35
CA GLN A 542 26.53 44.40 -13.59
C GLN A 542 27.70 45.28 -13.15
N ASN A 543 28.31 44.98 -12.01
CA ASN A 543 29.49 45.69 -11.53
C ASN A 543 30.70 45.50 -12.45
N GLN A 544 30.92 44.28 -12.96
CA GLN A 544 31.96 44.02 -13.96
C GLN A 544 31.69 44.76 -15.28
N LYS A 545 30.44 44.78 -15.76
CA LYS A 545 30.04 45.54 -16.96
C LYS A 545 30.24 47.05 -16.77
N LYS A 546 29.95 47.57 -15.57
CA LYS A 546 30.20 48.96 -15.20
C LYS A 546 31.70 49.27 -15.18
N SER A 547 32.51 48.46 -14.50
CA SER A 547 33.98 48.61 -14.48
C SER A 547 34.58 48.60 -15.89
N LYS A 548 34.14 47.69 -16.77
CA LYS A 548 34.58 47.65 -18.17
C LYS A 548 34.16 48.87 -18.98
N ARG A 549 32.98 49.45 -18.70
CA ARG A 549 32.54 50.71 -19.34
C ARG A 549 33.37 51.88 -18.86
N ASP A 550 33.64 51.96 -17.56
CA ASP A 550 34.44 53.03 -16.95
C ASP A 550 35.89 52.98 -17.45
N GLU A 551 36.49 51.79 -17.58
CA GLU A 551 37.79 51.60 -18.23
C GLU A 551 37.80 52.00 -19.71
N LYS A 552 36.72 51.71 -20.44
CA LYS A 552 36.60 52.09 -21.86
C LYS A 552 36.44 53.60 -22.03
N LEU A 553 35.67 54.25 -21.16
CA LEU A 553 35.53 55.71 -21.07
C LEU A 553 36.85 56.38 -20.67
N PHE A 554 37.57 55.82 -19.70
CA PHE A 554 38.90 56.30 -19.32
C PHE A 554 39.90 56.21 -20.49
N LYS A 555 39.90 55.10 -21.24
CA LYS A 555 40.71 54.95 -22.46
C LYS A 555 40.33 55.95 -23.56
N LEU A 556 39.05 56.20 -23.80
CA LEU A 556 38.58 57.19 -24.77
C LEU A 556 38.96 58.62 -24.38
N ASN A 557 38.76 59.01 -23.12
CA ASN A 557 39.15 60.34 -22.61
C ASN A 557 40.68 60.53 -22.58
N SER A 558 41.46 59.45 -22.45
CA SER A 558 42.93 59.49 -22.57
C SER A 558 43.42 59.62 -24.02
N MET A 559 42.57 59.33 -25.01
CA MET A 559 42.85 59.51 -26.44
C MET A 559 42.47 60.91 -26.93
N GLU A 560 41.42 61.53 -26.39
CA GLU A 560 41.05 62.94 -26.68
C GLU A 560 42.01 63.96 -26.05
N ASN A 561 42.76 63.57 -25.00
CA ASN A 561 43.75 64.42 -24.33
C ASN A 561 45.19 64.22 -24.85
N LYS A 562 45.39 63.61 -26.02
CA LYS A 562 46.67 63.65 -26.72
C LYS A 562 46.69 64.85 -27.70
N PRO A 563 47.59 65.83 -27.51
CA PRO A 563 47.75 66.95 -28.45
C PRO A 563 48.25 66.49 -29.83
#